data_AF-A0AAV5IC52-F1
#
_entry.id   AF-A0AAV5IC52-F1
#
_cell.length_a   1.000
_cell.length_b   1.000
_cell.length_c   1.000
_cell.angle_alpha   90.00
_cell.angle_beta   90.00
_cell.angle_gamma   90.00
#
_symmetry.space_group_name_H-M   'P 1'
#
loop_
_entity.id
_entity.type
_entity.pdbx_description
1 polymer ?
#
loop_
_entity_poly.entity_id
_entity_poly.type
_entity_poly.pdbx_seq_one_letter_code
_entity_poly.pdbx_strand_id
1 'polypeptide(L)'
;MSRFPQWKSAKGEKLLSMLKIDALKTWLSASITDQETCFDALDELNGTEHLAIHDELKTAMQNSIEFASNSLAIVTKILSLLADFNIPIHRKLARVQETESDFPGWVSPNDRRLLQETTPSPDLIVAQDRSGKYKTIREAVAAVPNKSKTRFIIKVKARTYKENVNLDKSKWNVMMFEEGKTKTIITGKLNFIDRTPTFSTATFGKSSPLLSPRLIILGKKKKITWDMDVDM
;
A
#
# COMPACT_ATOMS: atom_id res chain seq x y z
N MET A 1 -4.13 28.51 17.20
CA MET A 1 -4.40 27.34 18.06
C MET A 1 -5.14 26.28 17.25
N SER A 2 -4.40 25.40 16.58
CA SER A 2 -4.94 24.30 15.78
C SER A 2 -5.46 23.20 16.71
N ARG A 3 -6.78 22.98 16.65
CA ARG A 3 -7.50 21.98 17.44
C ARG A 3 -7.25 20.60 16.83
N PHE A 4 -6.37 19.81 17.45
CA PHE A 4 -6.21 18.39 17.14
C PHE A 4 -7.54 17.64 17.33
N PRO A 5 -7.91 16.70 16.44
CA PRO A 5 -9.07 15.83 16.66
C PRO A 5 -8.86 14.98 17.91
N GLN A 6 -9.73 15.14 18.91
CA GLN A 6 -9.72 14.29 20.11
C GLN A 6 -10.12 12.86 19.73
N TRP A 7 -9.20 11.92 19.91
CA TRP A 7 -9.50 10.49 19.86
C TRP A 7 -10.41 10.11 21.03
N LYS A 8 -11.69 9.82 20.74
CA LYS A 8 -12.57 9.15 21.69
C LYS A 8 -12.33 7.65 21.58
N SER A 9 -11.69 7.08 22.60
CA SER A 9 -11.53 5.63 22.76
C SER A 9 -12.91 4.97 22.80
N ALA A 10 -13.20 4.11 21.82
CA ALA A 10 -14.40 3.28 21.82
C ALA A 10 -14.26 2.25 22.95
N LYS A 11 -15.06 2.40 24.01
CA LYS A 11 -15.15 1.45 25.13
C LYS A 11 -15.44 0.04 24.59
N GLY A 12 -14.49 -0.89 24.78
CA GLY A 12 -14.72 -2.33 24.63
C GLY A 12 -13.87 -3.07 23.60
N GLU A 13 -12.86 -2.46 22.98
CA GLU A 13 -11.92 -3.23 22.15
C GLU A 13 -10.97 -4.05 23.04
N LYS A 14 -10.92 -5.38 22.83
CA LYS A 14 -9.86 -6.22 23.43
C LYS A 14 -8.52 -5.58 23.11
N LEU A 15 -7.76 -5.28 24.18
CA LEU A 15 -6.43 -4.71 24.11
C LEU A 15 -5.56 -5.63 23.23
N LEU A 16 -5.18 -5.14 22.05
CA LEU A 16 -4.20 -5.72 21.12
C LEU A 16 -4.53 -7.12 20.57
N SER A 17 -5.33 -7.18 19.49
CA SER A 17 -5.37 -8.39 18.66
C SER A 17 -4.07 -8.52 17.86
N MET A 18 -3.61 -9.74 17.60
CA MET A 18 -2.41 -10.01 16.76
C MET A 18 -2.45 -9.25 15.42
N LEU A 19 -3.63 -9.12 14.80
CA LEU A 19 -3.84 -8.33 13.58
C LEU A 19 -3.55 -6.82 13.75
N LYS A 20 -3.85 -6.23 14.91
CA LYS A 20 -3.55 -4.82 15.20
C LYS A 20 -2.05 -4.61 15.43
N ILE A 21 -1.38 -5.58 16.05
CA ILE A 21 0.06 -5.53 16.30
C ILE A 21 0.85 -5.72 15.00
N ASP A 22 0.41 -6.63 14.13
CA ASP A 22 0.99 -6.84 12.80
C ASP A 22 0.84 -5.60 11.89
N ALA A 23 -0.33 -4.94 11.96
CA ALA A 23 -0.53 -3.65 11.30
C ALA A 23 0.41 -2.57 11.85
N LEU A 24 0.63 -2.52 13.17
CA LEU A 24 1.55 -1.58 13.79
C LEU A 24 3.01 -1.84 13.38
N LYS A 25 3.43 -3.12 13.29
CA LYS A 25 4.75 -3.50 12.76
C LYS A 25 4.90 -2.97 11.33
N THR A 26 3.92 -3.22 10.48
CA THR A 26 3.91 -2.77 9.09
C THR A 26 4.03 -1.24 8.98
N TRP A 27 3.28 -0.50 9.80
CA TRP A 27 3.31 0.97 9.78
C TRP A 27 4.61 1.56 10.31
N LEU A 28 5.22 0.94 11.32
CA LEU A 28 6.51 1.36 11.86
C LEU A 28 7.63 1.08 10.86
N SER A 29 7.65 -0.10 10.24
CA SER A 29 8.60 -0.42 9.16
C SER A 29 8.47 0.56 8.00
N ALA A 30 7.24 0.80 7.51
CA ALA A 30 7.01 1.74 6.42
C ALA A 30 7.44 3.19 6.79
N SER A 31 7.18 3.64 8.01
CA SER A 31 7.61 4.97 8.47
C SER A 31 9.13 5.14 8.45
N ILE A 32 9.89 4.10 8.81
CA ILE A 32 11.36 4.13 8.79
C ILE A 32 11.86 4.20 7.35
N THR A 33 11.35 3.33 6.48
CA THR A 33 11.69 3.33 5.05
C THR A 33 11.35 4.67 4.37
N ASP A 34 10.20 5.27 4.69
CA ASP A 34 9.82 6.60 4.18
C ASP A 34 10.81 7.69 4.65
N GLN A 35 11.32 7.60 5.88
CA GLN A 35 12.33 8.54 6.39
C GLN A 35 13.66 8.36 5.67
N GLU A 36 14.15 7.14 5.52
CA GLU A 36 15.41 6.83 4.82
C GLU A 36 15.36 7.27 3.36
N THR A 37 14.31 6.89 2.63
CA THR A 37 14.13 7.26 1.22
C THR A 37 14.05 8.79 1.04
N CYS A 38 13.52 9.52 2.04
CA CYS A 38 13.49 10.98 2.02
C CYS A 38 14.89 11.59 2.15
N PHE A 39 15.76 11.00 2.99
CA PHE A 39 17.16 11.42 3.10
C PHE A 39 17.93 11.09 1.83
N ASP A 40 17.75 9.91 1.26
CA ASP A 40 18.38 9.54 -0.02
C ASP A 40 18.01 10.55 -1.12
N ALA A 41 16.74 10.95 -1.20
CA ALA A 41 16.29 11.96 -2.16
C ALA A 41 16.86 13.36 -1.91
N LEU A 42 17.26 13.68 -0.67
CA LEU A 42 17.97 14.93 -0.36
C LEU A 42 19.44 14.86 -0.76
N ASP A 43 20.09 13.72 -0.53
CA ASP A 43 21.48 13.46 -0.93
C ASP A 43 21.66 13.50 -2.45
N GLU A 44 20.61 13.17 -3.22
CA GLU A 44 20.57 13.31 -4.68
C GLU A 44 20.71 14.76 -5.19
N LEU A 45 20.42 15.75 -4.35
CA LEU A 45 20.48 17.16 -4.72
C LEU A 45 21.92 17.67 -4.57
N ASN A 46 22.71 17.58 -5.65
CA ASN A 46 24.13 17.99 -5.73
C ASN A 46 24.37 19.51 -5.52
N GLY A 47 24.19 20.02 -4.30
CA GLY A 47 24.48 21.40 -3.91
C GLY A 47 25.17 21.48 -2.54
N THR A 48 26.25 22.26 -2.44
CA THR A 48 26.99 22.46 -1.18
C THR A 48 26.14 23.09 -0.07
N GLU A 49 25.13 23.89 -0.44
CA GLU A 49 24.15 24.45 0.51
C GLU A 49 23.18 23.38 1.07
N HIS A 50 22.99 22.27 0.35
CA HIS A 50 22.06 21.20 0.75
C HIS A 50 22.71 20.19 1.70
N LEU A 51 24.04 20.07 1.71
CA LEU A 51 24.77 19.23 2.66
C LEU A 51 24.61 19.72 4.11
N ALA A 52 24.59 21.04 4.32
CA ALA A 52 24.34 21.62 5.65
C ALA A 52 22.89 21.39 6.11
N ILE A 53 21.93 21.50 5.18
CA ILE A 53 20.51 21.20 5.44
C ILE A 53 20.31 19.71 5.72
N HIS A 54 21.03 18.83 5.01
CA HIS A 54 20.97 17.39 5.23
C HIS A 54 21.44 17.02 6.64
N ASP A 55 22.59 17.53 7.09
CA ASP A 55 23.12 17.21 8.43
C ASP A 55 22.25 17.81 9.55
N GLU A 56 21.75 19.04 9.37
CA GLU A 56 20.81 19.67 10.31
C GLU A 56 19.49 18.90 10.40
N LEU A 57 18.92 18.51 9.25
CA LEU A 57 17.66 17.76 9.19
C LEU A 57 17.82 16.36 9.76
N LYS A 58 18.91 15.67 9.44
CA LYS A 58 19.23 14.34 9.98
C LYS A 58 19.37 14.41 11.49
N THR A 59 20.11 15.40 12.01
CA THR A 59 20.24 15.63 13.46
C THR A 59 18.89 15.95 14.11
N ALA A 60 18.07 16.79 13.49
CA ALA A 60 16.73 17.11 13.99
C ALA A 60 15.80 15.88 14.01
N MET A 61 15.95 14.95 13.07
CA MET A 61 15.11 13.76 12.94
C MET A 61 15.65 12.51 13.66
N GLN A 62 16.90 12.51 14.14
CA GLN A 62 17.53 11.37 14.83
C GLN A 62 16.63 10.75 15.91
N ASN A 63 16.09 11.58 16.82
CA ASN A 63 15.20 11.11 17.88
C ASN A 63 13.93 10.44 17.33
N SER A 64 13.42 10.90 16.19
CA SER A 64 12.24 10.30 15.56
C SER A 64 12.54 8.94 14.93
N ILE A 65 13.69 8.81 14.27
CA ILE A 65 14.16 7.54 13.69
C ILE A 65 14.37 6.52 14.82
N GLU A 66 15.09 6.92 15.86
CA GLU A 66 15.34 6.09 17.04
C GLU A 66 14.03 5.68 17.73
N PHE A 67 13.07 6.60 17.86
CA PHE A 67 11.76 6.26 18.44
C PHE A 67 11.00 5.25 17.58
N ALA A 68 11.01 5.41 16.25
CA ALA A 68 10.35 4.48 15.33
C ALA A 68 11.02 3.09 15.38
N SER A 69 12.35 3.04 15.36
CA SER A 69 13.16 1.82 15.46
C SER A 69 12.92 1.08 16.79
N ASN A 70 13.01 1.81 17.91
CA ASN A 70 12.74 1.25 19.24
C ASN A 70 11.29 0.75 19.38
N SER A 71 10.32 1.50 18.85
CA SER A 71 8.92 1.08 18.82
C SER A 71 8.73 -0.19 17.99
N LEU A 72 9.40 -0.29 16.83
CA LEU A 72 9.34 -1.47 15.96
C LEU A 72 9.93 -2.70 16.65
N ALA A 73 11.04 -2.53 17.37
CA ALA A 73 11.67 -3.60 18.15
C ALA A 73 10.73 -4.11 19.26
N ILE A 74 10.09 -3.21 20.00
CA ILE A 74 9.10 -3.56 21.04
C ILE A 74 7.94 -4.34 20.43
N VAL A 75 7.34 -3.84 19.34
CA VAL A 75 6.20 -4.47 18.66
C VAL A 75 6.57 -5.86 18.14
N THR A 76 7.77 -6.01 17.57
CA THR A 76 8.27 -7.29 17.08
C THR A 76 8.47 -8.28 18.23
N LYS A 77 9.02 -7.84 19.37
CA LYS A 77 9.15 -8.69 20.56
C LYS A 77 7.80 -9.10 21.14
N ILE A 78 6.81 -8.21 21.18
CA ILE A 78 5.45 -8.55 21.60
C ILE A 78 4.85 -9.62 20.69
N LEU A 79 5.01 -9.50 19.36
CA LEU A 79 4.55 -10.51 18.41
C LEU A 79 5.21 -11.88 18.64
N SER A 80 6.53 -11.90 18.87
CA SER A 80 7.25 -13.15 19.17
C SER A 80 6.74 -13.80 20.46
N LEU A 81 6.59 -13.03 21.54
CA LEU A 81 6.06 -13.56 22.80
C LEU A 81 4.64 -14.11 22.65
N LEU A 82 3.77 -13.42 21.90
CA LEU A 82 2.41 -13.91 21.63
C LEU A 82 2.37 -15.18 20.76
N ALA A 83 3.40 -15.44 19.95
CA ALA A 83 3.53 -16.69 19.21
C ALA A 83 4.02 -17.83 20.11
N ASP A 84 4.93 -17.55 21.05
CA ASP A 84 5.49 -18.53 21.99
C ASP A 84 4.49 -18.94 23.08
N PHE A 85 3.69 -17.98 23.56
CA PHE A 85 2.54 -18.28 24.41
C PHE A 85 1.40 -18.78 23.51
N ASN A 86 1.30 -20.10 23.35
CA ASN A 86 0.18 -20.81 22.70
C ASN A 86 -1.14 -20.61 23.48
N ILE A 87 -1.55 -19.36 23.72
CA ILE A 87 -2.76 -19.00 24.46
C ILE A 87 -3.93 -19.51 23.62
N PRO A 88 -4.75 -20.45 24.13
CA PRO A 88 -5.98 -20.81 23.48
C PRO A 88 -6.90 -19.60 23.61
N ILE A 89 -6.86 -18.72 22.63
CA ILE A 89 -7.84 -17.66 22.49
C ILE A 89 -9.16 -18.41 22.33
N HIS A 90 -9.96 -18.46 23.39
CA HIS A 90 -11.32 -18.97 23.33
C HIS A 90 -12.08 -18.18 22.25
N ARG A 91 -12.02 -18.70 21.02
CA ARG A 91 -12.92 -18.36 19.94
C ARG A 91 -14.30 -18.70 20.48
N LYS A 92 -15.05 -17.69 20.94
CA LYS A 92 -16.50 -17.79 20.91
C LYS A 92 -16.86 -17.86 19.42
N LEU A 93 -16.96 -19.10 18.96
CA LEU A 93 -17.31 -19.52 17.64
C LEU A 93 -18.77 -19.10 17.37
N ALA A 94 -19.00 -17.83 17.05
CA ALA A 94 -20.04 -17.56 16.07
C ALA A 94 -19.50 -18.19 14.79
N ARG A 95 -20.14 -19.27 14.33
CA ARG A 95 -19.78 -20.13 13.19
C ARG A 95 -19.41 -19.34 11.94
N VAL A 96 -18.21 -18.77 11.92
CA VAL A 96 -17.45 -18.47 10.72
C VAL A 96 -16.69 -19.75 10.48
N GLN A 97 -17.32 -20.60 9.68
CA GLN A 97 -16.70 -21.76 9.07
C GLN A 97 -15.28 -21.36 8.68
N GLU A 98 -14.28 -21.98 9.31
CA GLU A 98 -12.89 -21.96 8.86
C GLU A 98 -12.86 -22.61 7.47
N THR A 99 -13.37 -21.86 6.50
CA THR A 99 -12.77 -21.91 5.18
C THR A 99 -11.40 -21.30 5.39
N GLU A 100 -10.37 -22.04 5.02
CA GLU A 100 -9.03 -21.51 4.83
C GLU A 100 -9.15 -20.25 3.98
N SER A 101 -9.26 -19.10 4.64
CA SER A 101 -9.44 -17.83 3.97
C SER A 101 -8.04 -17.45 3.53
N ASP A 102 -7.69 -17.78 2.29
CA ASP A 102 -6.46 -17.41 1.54
C ASP A 102 -6.13 -15.89 1.54
N PHE A 103 -6.88 -15.07 2.28
CA PHE A 103 -6.77 -13.62 2.32
C PHE A 103 -6.25 -13.11 3.68
N PRO A 104 -5.25 -12.20 3.66
CA PRO A 104 -4.74 -11.55 4.86
C PRO A 104 -5.82 -10.83 5.68
N GLY A 105 -5.58 -10.68 6.99
CA GLY A 105 -6.49 -10.04 7.94
C GLY A 105 -6.93 -8.62 7.58
N TRP A 106 -6.08 -7.86 6.90
CA TRP A 106 -6.34 -6.47 6.47
C TRP A 106 -7.31 -6.36 5.29
N VAL A 107 -7.52 -7.45 4.54
CA VAL A 107 -8.50 -7.52 3.45
C VAL A 107 -9.88 -7.67 4.06
N SER A 108 -10.79 -6.72 3.82
CA SER A 108 -12.12 -6.74 4.44
C SER A 108 -12.98 -7.90 3.92
N PRO A 109 -13.95 -8.42 4.69
CA PRO A 109 -14.81 -9.52 4.23
C PRO A 109 -15.53 -9.26 2.91
N ASN A 110 -15.97 -8.01 2.69
CA ASN A 110 -16.58 -7.59 1.43
C ASN A 110 -15.57 -7.65 0.27
N ASP A 111 -14.32 -7.26 0.53
CA ASP A 111 -13.24 -7.39 -0.46
C ASP A 111 -13.01 -8.86 -0.75
N ARG A 112 -12.82 -9.71 0.27
CA ARG A 112 -12.63 -11.16 0.10
C ARG A 112 -13.72 -11.79 -0.76
N ARG A 113 -14.99 -11.44 -0.53
CA ARG A 113 -16.11 -11.94 -1.34
C ARG A 113 -15.98 -11.55 -2.81
N LEU A 114 -15.63 -10.30 -3.09
CA LEU A 114 -15.36 -9.82 -4.46
C LEU A 114 -14.12 -10.46 -5.08
N LEU A 115 -13.11 -10.77 -4.27
CA LEU A 115 -11.88 -11.44 -4.70
C LEU A 115 -12.10 -12.93 -5.02
N GLN A 116 -13.06 -13.55 -4.36
CA GLN A 116 -13.47 -14.94 -4.61
C GLN A 116 -14.42 -15.06 -5.81
N GLU A 117 -15.05 -13.95 -6.22
CA GLU A 117 -15.91 -13.92 -7.39
C GLU A 117 -15.08 -14.06 -8.68
N THR A 118 -15.48 -14.98 -9.55
CA THR A 118 -14.66 -15.42 -10.70
C THR A 118 -14.33 -14.29 -11.69
N THR A 119 -15.17 -13.24 -11.70
CA THR A 119 -14.99 -11.99 -12.45
C THR A 119 -15.92 -10.91 -11.87
N PRO A 120 -15.42 -9.96 -11.06
CA PRO A 120 -16.23 -8.80 -10.68
C PRO A 120 -16.56 -7.96 -11.92
N SER A 121 -17.77 -7.38 -11.96
CA SER A 121 -18.20 -6.51 -13.07
C SER A 121 -17.31 -5.26 -13.12
N PRO A 122 -16.57 -5.00 -14.21
CA PRO A 122 -15.72 -3.84 -14.31
C PRO A 122 -16.51 -2.58 -14.67
N ASP A 123 -16.17 -1.46 -14.04
CA ASP A 123 -16.65 -0.13 -14.44
C ASP A 123 -15.93 0.36 -15.70
N LEU A 124 -14.70 -0.10 -15.90
CA LEU A 124 -13.80 0.34 -16.96
C LEU A 124 -12.90 -0.81 -17.42
N ILE A 125 -12.75 -0.96 -18.73
CA ILE A 125 -11.83 -1.94 -19.34
C ILE A 125 -10.72 -1.19 -20.08
N VAL A 126 -9.47 -1.58 -19.81
CA VAL A 126 -8.26 -1.12 -20.50
C VAL A 126 -7.79 -2.19 -21.46
N ALA A 127 -7.64 -1.81 -22.72
CA ALA A 127 -7.17 -2.71 -23.76
C ALA A 127 -6.51 -1.98 -24.93
N GLN A 128 -5.27 -2.35 -25.26
CA GLN A 128 -4.55 -1.81 -26.42
C GLN A 128 -5.18 -2.22 -27.77
N ASP A 129 -5.91 -3.33 -27.81
CA ASP A 129 -6.60 -3.87 -29.00
C ASP A 129 -7.89 -3.10 -29.37
N ARG A 130 -8.20 -2.00 -28.67
CA ARG A 130 -9.42 -1.19 -28.81
C ARG A 130 -10.73 -1.90 -28.42
N SER A 131 -10.67 -3.06 -27.78
CA SER A 131 -11.85 -3.73 -27.21
C SER A 131 -12.28 -3.18 -25.84
N GLY A 132 -11.51 -2.24 -25.28
CA GLY A 132 -11.79 -1.53 -24.03
C GLY A 132 -12.03 -0.04 -24.26
N LYS A 133 -12.40 0.67 -23.19
CA LYS A 133 -12.68 2.11 -23.22
C LYS A 133 -11.39 2.95 -23.39
N TYR A 134 -10.29 2.48 -22.80
CA TYR A 134 -9.00 3.16 -22.86
C TYR A 134 -7.91 2.21 -23.34
N LYS A 135 -6.87 2.76 -23.98
CA LYS A 135 -5.71 1.99 -24.45
C LYS A 135 -4.61 1.90 -23.40
N THR A 136 -4.55 2.87 -22.51
CA THR A 136 -3.52 3.00 -21.48
C THR A 136 -4.14 2.95 -20.09
N ILE A 137 -3.35 2.49 -19.12
CA ILE A 137 -3.75 2.43 -17.72
C ILE A 137 -3.77 3.84 -17.11
N ARG A 138 -2.88 4.73 -17.55
CA ARG A 138 -2.86 6.14 -17.11
C ARG A 138 -4.15 6.87 -17.44
N GLU A 139 -4.70 6.70 -18.63
CA GLU A 139 -5.99 7.29 -19.01
C GLU A 139 -7.14 6.73 -18.16
N ALA A 140 -7.10 5.42 -17.90
CA ALA A 140 -8.08 4.76 -17.05
C ALA A 140 -8.07 5.30 -15.61
N VAL A 141 -6.88 5.49 -15.06
CA VAL A 141 -6.68 6.08 -13.72
C VAL A 141 -7.13 7.53 -13.68
N ALA A 142 -6.88 8.31 -14.73
CA ALA A 142 -7.34 9.70 -14.83
C ALA A 142 -8.88 9.79 -14.80
N ALA A 143 -9.57 8.82 -15.43
CA ALA A 143 -11.03 8.74 -15.49
C ALA A 143 -11.71 8.31 -14.18
N VAL A 144 -10.96 7.85 -13.18
CA VAL A 144 -11.52 7.46 -11.87
C VAL A 144 -12.13 8.69 -11.18
N PRO A 145 -13.35 8.61 -10.62
CA PRO A 145 -13.91 9.72 -9.86
C PRO A 145 -13.10 10.05 -8.60
N ASN A 146 -12.93 11.35 -8.32
CA ASN A 146 -12.24 11.80 -7.10
C ASN A 146 -13.10 11.51 -5.86
N LYS A 147 -12.47 11.04 -4.77
CA LYS A 147 -13.07 10.80 -3.45
C LYS A 147 -14.34 9.95 -3.49
N SER A 148 -14.39 8.97 -4.39
CA SER A 148 -15.53 8.07 -4.51
C SER A 148 -15.73 7.25 -3.22
N LYS A 149 -16.97 7.21 -2.73
CA LYS A 149 -17.37 6.32 -1.62
C LYS A 149 -17.55 4.88 -2.09
N THR A 150 -17.92 4.70 -3.37
CA THR A 150 -18.07 3.39 -4.00
C THR A 150 -16.73 2.96 -4.61
N ARG A 151 -16.53 1.64 -4.67
CA ARG A 151 -15.35 1.07 -5.33
C ARG A 151 -15.45 1.27 -6.83
N PHE A 152 -14.34 1.68 -7.43
CA PHE A 152 -14.20 1.79 -8.89
C PHE A 152 -13.31 0.66 -9.40
N ILE A 153 -13.83 -0.17 -10.30
CA ILE A 153 -13.21 -1.42 -10.74
C ILE A 153 -12.67 -1.27 -12.17
N ILE A 154 -11.36 -1.39 -12.31
CA ILE A 154 -10.63 -1.33 -13.57
C ILE A 154 -10.18 -2.75 -13.96
N LYS A 155 -10.63 -3.23 -15.12
CA LYS A 155 -10.13 -4.46 -15.73
C LYS A 155 -9.03 -4.14 -16.74
N VAL A 156 -7.87 -4.76 -16.58
CA VAL A 156 -6.75 -4.64 -17.53
C VAL A 156 -6.63 -5.92 -18.35
N LYS A 157 -6.72 -5.81 -19.67
CA LYS A 157 -6.55 -6.96 -20.58
C LYS A 157 -5.09 -7.36 -20.72
N ALA A 158 -4.87 -8.64 -21.02
CA ALA A 158 -3.57 -9.26 -21.24
C ALA A 158 -2.74 -8.52 -22.31
N ARG A 159 -1.69 -7.81 -21.87
CA ARG A 159 -0.76 -7.08 -22.73
C ARG A 159 0.46 -6.59 -21.94
N THR A 160 1.49 -6.15 -22.66
CA THR A 160 2.58 -5.33 -22.10
C THR A 160 2.24 -3.84 -22.23
N TYR A 161 2.14 -3.16 -21.09
CA TYR A 161 1.91 -1.72 -20.97
C TYR A 161 3.23 -1.05 -20.57
N LYS A 162 3.79 -0.25 -21.48
CA LYS A 162 5.04 0.49 -21.25
C LYS A 162 4.71 1.90 -20.77
N GLU A 163 4.34 2.04 -19.51
CA GLU A 163 3.91 3.30 -18.91
C GLU A 163 4.19 3.34 -17.40
N ASN A 164 4.40 4.56 -16.88
CA ASN A 164 4.43 4.82 -15.45
C ASN A 164 3.05 5.29 -15.00
N VAL A 165 2.48 4.58 -14.02
CA VAL A 165 1.13 4.84 -13.50
C VAL A 165 1.25 5.41 -12.11
N ASN A 166 0.74 6.62 -11.89
CA ASN A 166 0.62 7.19 -10.56
C ASN A 166 -0.86 7.43 -10.22
N LEU A 167 -1.31 6.87 -9.12
CA LEU A 167 -2.63 7.11 -8.54
C LEU A 167 -2.56 8.31 -7.59
N ASP A 168 -3.22 9.40 -7.99
CA ASP A 168 -3.31 10.59 -7.16
C ASP A 168 -4.04 10.31 -5.83
N LYS A 169 -3.66 11.06 -4.79
CA LYS A 169 -4.23 10.98 -3.43
C LYS A 169 -5.73 11.22 -3.38
N SER A 170 -6.28 11.89 -4.40
CA SER A 170 -7.73 12.12 -4.52
C SER A 170 -8.50 10.91 -5.02
N LYS A 171 -7.86 9.91 -5.65
CA LYS A 171 -8.51 8.71 -6.20
C LYS A 171 -8.65 7.64 -5.11
N TRP A 172 -9.86 7.51 -4.57
CA TRP A 172 -10.15 6.60 -3.44
C TRP A 172 -10.84 5.33 -3.91
N ASN A 173 -10.65 4.23 -3.19
CA ASN A 173 -11.36 2.96 -3.38
C ASN A 173 -11.25 2.39 -4.80
N VAL A 174 -10.04 2.42 -5.37
CA VAL A 174 -9.80 1.84 -6.70
C VAL A 174 -9.42 0.37 -6.56
N MET A 175 -10.01 -0.47 -7.40
CA MET A 175 -9.60 -1.86 -7.55
C MET A 175 -9.19 -2.09 -9.00
N MET A 176 -8.04 -2.70 -9.21
CA MET A 176 -7.56 -3.08 -10.52
C MET A 176 -7.35 -4.59 -10.56
N PHE A 177 -7.83 -5.25 -11.61
CA PHE A 177 -7.56 -6.67 -11.81
C PHE A 177 -7.20 -6.96 -13.26
N GLU A 178 -6.31 -7.93 -13.45
CA GLU A 178 -5.80 -8.30 -14.75
C GLU A 178 -6.32 -9.66 -15.22
N GLU A 179 -6.22 -9.93 -16.53
CA GLU A 179 -6.61 -11.22 -17.12
C GLU A 179 -5.63 -12.37 -16.80
N GLY A 180 -4.46 -12.06 -16.25
CA GLY A 180 -3.52 -13.04 -15.73
C GLY A 180 -2.14 -12.43 -15.46
N LYS A 181 -1.52 -12.85 -14.35
CA LYS A 181 -0.22 -12.37 -13.86
C LYS A 181 0.90 -12.46 -14.89
N THR A 182 0.97 -13.56 -15.64
CA THR A 182 2.00 -13.75 -16.68
C THR A 182 1.66 -13.12 -18.02
N LYS A 183 0.41 -12.64 -18.19
CA LYS A 183 -0.10 -12.12 -19.46
C LYS A 183 -0.15 -10.58 -19.46
N THR A 184 -0.18 -9.97 -18.30
CA THR A 184 -0.30 -8.53 -18.12
C THR A 184 0.96 -8.04 -17.45
N ILE A 185 1.73 -7.23 -18.15
CA ILE A 185 3.01 -6.71 -17.67
C ILE A 185 2.96 -5.20 -17.77
N ILE A 186 3.20 -4.51 -16.66
CA ILE A 186 3.37 -3.06 -16.61
C ILE A 186 4.87 -2.81 -16.42
N THR A 187 5.48 -2.04 -17.30
CA THR A 187 6.91 -1.76 -17.27
C THR A 187 7.17 -0.27 -17.43
N GLY A 188 7.99 0.28 -16.55
CA GLY A 188 8.54 1.64 -16.61
C GLY A 188 10.05 1.58 -16.85
N LYS A 189 10.62 2.73 -17.21
CA LYS A 189 12.06 2.88 -17.47
C LYS A 189 12.69 4.09 -16.77
N LEU A 190 11.95 4.70 -15.85
CA LEU A 190 12.43 5.87 -15.11
C LEU A 190 13.51 5.44 -14.13
N ASN A 191 14.56 6.24 -14.03
CA ASN A 191 15.70 5.98 -13.17
C ASN A 191 16.38 7.31 -12.80
N PHE A 192 17.22 7.26 -11.76
CA PHE A 192 17.94 8.42 -11.26
C PHE A 192 18.99 8.98 -12.25
N ILE A 193 19.70 8.09 -12.95
CA ILE A 193 20.73 8.46 -13.94
C ILE A 193 20.12 9.38 -15.04
N ASP A 194 18.87 9.12 -15.43
CA ASP A 194 18.09 9.90 -16.38
C ASP A 194 17.40 11.14 -15.76
N ARG A 195 17.87 11.61 -14.59
CA ARG A 195 17.38 12.81 -13.87
C ARG A 195 15.95 12.71 -13.33
N THR A 196 15.45 11.50 -13.05
CA THR A 196 14.20 11.32 -12.29
C THR A 196 14.54 11.03 -10.84
N PRO A 197 14.08 11.83 -9.85
CA PRO A 197 14.41 11.58 -8.44
C PRO A 197 13.89 10.21 -8.01
N THR A 198 14.62 9.51 -7.13
CA THR A 198 14.32 8.10 -6.77
C THR A 198 12.86 7.90 -6.37
N PHE A 199 12.28 8.80 -5.58
CA PHE A 199 10.86 8.75 -5.18
C PHE A 199 9.85 8.76 -6.36
N SER A 200 10.24 9.26 -7.53
CA SER A 200 9.39 9.34 -8.74
C SER A 200 9.72 8.28 -9.81
N THR A 201 10.61 7.33 -9.51
CA THR A 201 11.02 6.28 -10.47
C THR A 201 10.04 5.12 -10.56
N ALA A 202 9.17 4.95 -9.55
CA ALA A 202 8.23 3.84 -9.46
C ALA A 202 7.40 3.66 -10.75
N THR A 203 7.35 2.42 -11.24
CA THR A 203 6.53 2.05 -12.42
C THR A 203 5.04 2.16 -12.09
N PHE A 204 4.66 1.75 -10.89
CA PHE A 204 3.31 1.87 -10.38
C PHE A 204 3.36 2.48 -8.98
N GLY A 205 2.89 3.72 -8.86
CA GLY A 205 2.91 4.49 -7.63
C GLY A 205 1.52 4.90 -7.18
N LYS A 206 1.40 5.17 -5.89
CA LYS A 206 0.24 5.83 -5.31
C LYS A 206 0.71 6.95 -4.41
N SER A 207 0.29 8.17 -4.72
CA SER A 207 0.50 9.30 -3.84
C SER A 207 -0.43 9.17 -2.62
N SER A 208 0.13 8.88 -1.46
CA SER A 208 -0.63 8.62 -0.23
C SER A 208 -0.87 9.89 0.60
N PRO A 209 -2.11 10.21 0.97
CA PRO A 209 -2.38 10.90 2.22
C PRO A 209 -2.45 9.86 3.36
N LEU A 210 -1.90 10.18 4.52
CA LEU A 210 -1.86 9.36 5.75
C LEU A 210 -3.21 8.78 6.25
N LEU A 211 -4.32 9.05 5.56
CA LEU A 211 -5.67 8.57 5.84
C LEU A 211 -6.19 7.73 4.66
N SER A 212 -5.85 6.44 4.70
CA SER A 212 -6.36 5.29 3.94
C SER A 212 -7.26 5.57 2.71
N PRO A 213 -6.68 5.78 1.53
CA PRO A 213 -7.31 5.37 0.29
C PRO A 213 -6.93 3.91 0.04
N ARG A 214 -7.89 2.98 -0.03
CA ARG A 214 -7.59 1.57 -0.38
C ARG A 214 -7.40 1.44 -1.89
N LEU A 215 -6.23 0.94 -2.30
CA LEU A 215 -5.99 0.41 -3.64
C LEU A 215 -5.78 -1.09 -3.52
N ILE A 216 -6.47 -1.87 -4.33
CA ILE A 216 -6.30 -3.32 -4.40
C ILE A 216 -5.98 -3.67 -5.85
N ILE A 217 -4.80 -4.23 -6.11
CA ILE A 217 -4.41 -4.71 -7.44
C ILE A 217 -4.34 -6.24 -7.38
N LEU A 218 -4.91 -6.94 -8.36
CA LEU A 218 -5.08 -8.40 -8.34
C LEU A 218 -4.55 -9.08 -9.59
N GLY A 219 -3.68 -10.06 -9.36
CA GLY A 219 -3.34 -11.07 -10.36
C GLY A 219 -4.23 -12.30 -10.29
N LYS A 220 -4.87 -12.65 -11.42
CA LYS A 220 -5.62 -13.91 -11.54
C LYS A 220 -4.68 -15.13 -11.56
N LYS A 221 -4.34 -15.59 -10.36
CA LYS A 221 -4.09 -16.98 -9.91
C LYS A 221 -3.20 -16.90 -8.68
N LYS A 222 -3.69 -17.49 -7.60
CA LYS A 222 -3.01 -17.85 -6.35
C LYS A 222 -1.76 -17.01 -6.01
N LYS A 223 -1.92 -16.24 -4.95
CA LYS A 223 -0.86 -15.67 -4.12
C LYS A 223 -0.28 -14.34 -4.63
N ILE A 224 -0.06 -13.50 -3.62
CA ILE A 224 0.83 -12.34 -3.54
C ILE A 224 0.13 -11.00 -3.84
N THR A 225 -0.11 -10.27 -2.75
CA THR A 225 0.26 -8.86 -2.57
C THR A 225 1.21 -8.39 -3.66
N TRP A 226 0.96 -7.24 -4.27
CA TRP A 226 2.07 -6.58 -4.92
C TRP A 226 3.01 -6.20 -3.78
N ASP A 227 4.14 -6.89 -3.67
CA ASP A 227 5.31 -6.26 -3.07
C ASP A 227 5.46 -4.96 -3.86
N MET A 228 5.17 -3.87 -3.17
CA MET A 228 5.99 -2.70 -3.37
C MET A 228 7.37 -3.19 -2.95
N ASP A 229 8.12 -3.76 -3.90
CA ASP A 229 9.56 -3.85 -3.79
C ASP A 229 10.01 -2.40 -3.63
N VAL A 230 10.14 -1.99 -2.37
CA VAL A 230 11.13 -0.99 -2.01
C VAL A 230 12.43 -1.78 -2.04
N ASP A 231 12.96 -1.98 -3.24
CA ASP A 231 14.37 -2.29 -3.40
C ASP A 231 15.14 -1.03 -2.99
N MET A 232 15.43 -0.92 -1.70
CA MET A 232 16.68 -0.43 -1.11
C MET A 232 16.64 -0.59 0.41
#